data_AF-A0A9W8XAC8-F1
#
_entry.id   AF-A0A9W8XAC8-F1
#
_cell.length_a   1.000
_cell.length_b   1.000
_cell.length_c   1.000
_cell.angle_alpha   90.00
_cell.angle_beta   90.00
_cell.angle_gamma   90.00
#
_symmetry.space_group_name_H-M   'P 1'
#
loop_
_entity.id
_entity.type
_entity.pdbx_description
1 polymer ?
#
loop_
_entity_poly.entity_id
_entity_poly.type
_entity_poly.pdbx_seq_one_letter_code
_entity_poly.pdbx_strand_id
1 'polypeptide(L)'
;MNKKGGLSVRARPASKVKKKPPGFLNLPGELRNQIYDYYFQQGFKCEFAEKDAKLGRKQRDSLKFFMRKLNSCDVQASCEKRFAPIATVYAESIRFLYENTTFAFDSPNRIVSFLNIPLATNLAHVTRIQLYYRVYGDPKRTEDIRWKQKHRDSWSRTCKAAAKQLVNLQHVNIWICTRETSVRLDLHEPWLKPMCWFRKRLDPRKTLAKALKTANVRIDTMWNRQGVFTDKRLQWASEHLHELFEEAISSMILGATVEVAMKDFNHAWDNQYVQWHHHLQFARTGW
;
A
#
# COMPACT_ATOMS: atom_id res chain seq x y z
N MET A 1 -28.41 82.77 -38.81
CA MET A 1 -27.45 81.93 -38.07
C MET A 1 -28.13 80.61 -37.72
N ASN A 2 -27.87 79.53 -38.45
CA ASN A 2 -28.47 78.20 -38.22
C ASN A 2 -27.45 77.27 -37.54
N LYS A 3 -27.72 76.87 -36.29
CA LYS A 3 -26.93 75.84 -35.57
C LYS A 3 -27.52 74.45 -35.88
N LYS A 4 -26.77 73.62 -36.59
CA LYS A 4 -27.07 72.19 -36.79
C LYS A 4 -26.72 71.43 -35.51
N GLY A 5 -27.72 70.75 -34.92
CA GLY A 5 -27.54 69.81 -33.82
C GLY A 5 -27.05 68.45 -34.34
N GLY A 6 -25.88 68.02 -33.88
CA GLY A 6 -25.32 66.69 -34.15
C GLY A 6 -25.87 65.66 -33.16
N LEU A 7 -26.48 64.59 -33.69
CA LEU A 7 -26.91 63.42 -32.93
C LEU A 7 -25.69 62.57 -32.56
N SER A 8 -25.41 62.47 -31.25
CA SER A 8 -24.39 61.60 -30.68
C SER A 8 -24.91 60.17 -30.61
N VAL A 9 -24.40 59.31 -31.50
CA VAL A 9 -24.68 57.86 -31.50
C VAL A 9 -23.86 57.23 -30.38
N ARG A 10 -24.51 56.88 -29.26
CA ARG A 10 -23.89 56.10 -28.16
C ARG A 10 -23.55 54.70 -28.66
N ALA A 11 -22.26 54.42 -28.81
CA ALA A 11 -21.74 53.08 -29.04
C ALA A 11 -22.10 52.15 -27.86
N ARG A 12 -22.74 51.01 -28.16
CA ARG A 12 -23.02 49.96 -27.16
C ARG A 12 -21.69 49.32 -26.72
N PRO A 13 -21.48 49.06 -25.41
CA PRO A 13 -20.28 48.37 -24.95
C PRO A 13 -20.26 46.94 -25.52
N ALA A 14 -19.18 46.61 -26.23
CA ALA A 14 -18.95 45.27 -26.75
C ALA A 14 -18.96 44.28 -25.58
N SER A 15 -19.89 43.32 -25.61
CA SER A 15 -19.92 42.24 -24.62
C SER A 15 -18.63 41.44 -24.79
N LYS A 16 -17.83 41.35 -23.72
CA LYS A 16 -16.62 40.52 -23.71
C LYS A 16 -17.05 39.07 -23.85
N VAL A 17 -16.99 38.53 -25.06
CA VAL A 17 -17.18 37.10 -25.32
C VAL A 17 -16.13 36.36 -24.49
N LYS A 18 -16.58 35.68 -23.42
CA LYS A 18 -15.71 34.83 -22.61
C LYS A 18 -15.17 33.74 -23.54
N LYS A 19 -13.86 33.76 -23.80
CA LYS A 19 -13.20 32.72 -24.58
C LYS A 19 -13.48 31.37 -23.90
N LYS A 20 -14.17 30.47 -24.60
CA LYS A 20 -14.38 29.10 -24.13
C LYS A 20 -13.00 28.44 -23.99
N PRO A 21 -12.71 27.71 -22.89
CA PRO A 21 -11.45 26.99 -22.77
C PRO A 21 -11.31 26.01 -23.95
N PRO A 22 -10.12 25.73 -24.49
CA PRO A 22 -10.01 24.83 -25.63
C PRO A 22 -10.09 23.34 -25.22
N GLY A 23 -10.67 22.52 -26.10
CA GLY A 23 -10.52 21.05 -26.07
C GLY A 23 -11.21 20.32 -24.92
N PHE A 24 -10.52 19.32 -24.34
CA PHE A 24 -11.00 18.43 -23.29
C PHE A 24 -11.64 19.16 -22.08
N LEU A 25 -11.14 20.35 -21.73
CA LEU A 25 -11.68 21.16 -20.63
C LEU A 25 -13.05 21.80 -20.94
N ASN A 26 -13.56 21.71 -22.17
CA ASN A 26 -14.95 22.08 -22.50
C ASN A 26 -15.97 20.99 -22.15
N LEU A 27 -15.54 19.75 -21.94
CA LEU A 27 -16.45 18.70 -21.54
C LEU A 27 -17.03 19.02 -20.16
N PRO A 28 -18.28 18.66 -19.84
CA PRO A 28 -18.78 18.69 -18.47
C PRO A 28 -17.86 17.90 -17.52
N GLY A 29 -17.78 18.31 -16.26
CA GLY A 29 -16.90 17.66 -15.27
C GLY A 29 -17.22 16.17 -15.11
N GLU A 30 -18.48 15.79 -15.30
CA GLU A 30 -18.96 14.42 -15.27
C GLU A 30 -18.32 13.56 -16.36
N LEU A 31 -18.24 14.07 -17.60
CA LEU A 31 -17.59 13.35 -18.70
C LEU A 31 -16.08 13.29 -18.51
N ARG A 32 -15.46 14.34 -17.96
CA ARG A 32 -14.02 14.30 -17.63
C ARG A 32 -13.73 13.25 -16.56
N ASN A 33 -14.56 13.16 -15.53
CA ASN A 33 -14.46 12.14 -14.47
C ASN A 33 -14.58 10.73 -15.04
N GLN A 34 -15.55 10.48 -15.93
CA GLN A 34 -15.67 9.18 -16.61
C GLN A 34 -14.41 8.84 -17.44
N ILE A 35 -13.82 9.83 -18.09
CA ILE A 35 -12.56 9.66 -18.82
C ILE A 35 -11.41 9.35 -17.85
N TYR A 36 -11.30 10.07 -16.73
CA TYR A 36 -10.28 9.77 -15.72
C TYR A 36 -10.46 8.37 -15.12
N ASP A 37 -11.68 7.96 -14.77
CA ASP A 37 -11.97 6.60 -14.30
C ASP A 37 -11.54 5.54 -15.31
N TYR A 38 -11.78 5.81 -16.61
CA TYR A 38 -11.35 4.92 -17.68
C TYR A 38 -9.81 4.82 -17.81
N TYR A 39 -9.08 5.92 -17.63
CA TYR A 39 -7.61 5.93 -17.71
C TYR A 39 -6.94 5.34 -16.45
N PHE A 40 -7.47 5.67 -15.27
CA PHE A 40 -6.98 5.20 -13.99
C PHE A 40 -7.79 3.99 -13.54
N GLN A 41 -7.84 2.94 -14.37
CA GLN A 41 -8.57 1.72 -14.02
C GLN A 41 -8.08 1.15 -12.68
N GLN A 42 -9.00 0.52 -11.94
CA GLN A 42 -8.62 -0.18 -10.72
C GLN A 42 -7.61 -1.28 -11.05
N GLY A 43 -6.56 -1.35 -10.23
CA GLY A 43 -5.52 -2.38 -10.37
C GLY A 43 -4.21 -1.86 -10.96
N PHE A 44 -4.13 -0.58 -11.29
CA PHE A 44 -2.85 0.06 -11.59
C PHE A 44 -1.91 -0.08 -10.40
N LYS A 45 -0.65 -0.44 -10.66
CA LYS A 45 0.34 -0.69 -9.60
C LYS A 45 1.54 0.23 -9.75
N CYS A 46 1.82 1.00 -8.70
CA CYS A 46 3.00 1.85 -8.63
C CYS A 46 4.01 1.21 -7.67
N GLU A 47 5.14 0.74 -8.21
CA GLU A 47 6.17 0.04 -7.46
C GLU A 47 7.36 0.96 -7.16
N PHE A 48 7.61 1.18 -5.86
CA PHE A 48 8.82 1.82 -5.38
C PHE A 48 9.80 0.73 -4.95
N ALA A 49 10.77 0.45 -5.82
CA ALA A 49 11.71 -0.66 -5.64
C ALA A 49 13.15 -0.24 -5.97
N GLU A 50 14.12 -1.06 -5.58
CA GLU A 50 15.50 -0.91 -6.05
C GLU A 50 15.61 -1.22 -7.55
N LYS A 51 16.67 -0.69 -8.18
CA LYS A 51 17.02 -1.10 -9.55
C LYS A 51 17.14 -2.63 -9.57
N ASP A 52 16.45 -3.26 -10.51
CA ASP A 52 16.41 -4.72 -10.72
C ASP A 52 15.60 -5.53 -9.68
N ALA A 53 14.96 -4.88 -8.70
CA ALA A 53 14.05 -5.58 -7.80
C ALA A 53 12.80 -6.08 -8.56
N LYS A 54 12.54 -7.38 -8.41
CA LYS A 54 11.32 -8.04 -8.89
C LYS A 54 10.31 -8.11 -7.73
N LEU A 55 9.35 -7.18 -7.71
CA LEU A 55 8.27 -7.16 -6.74
C LEU A 55 7.08 -7.99 -7.26
N GLY A 56 7.00 -9.26 -6.84
CA GLY A 56 5.91 -10.16 -7.23
C GLY A 56 5.83 -10.45 -8.73
N ARG A 57 4.64 -10.86 -9.19
CA ARG A 57 4.37 -11.12 -10.62
C ARG A 57 4.21 -9.81 -11.39
N LYS A 58 4.74 -9.77 -12.61
CA LYS A 58 4.60 -8.63 -13.53
C LYS A 58 3.11 -8.44 -13.87
N GLN A 59 2.49 -7.41 -13.32
CA GLN A 59 1.17 -6.96 -13.78
C GLN A 59 1.32 -6.21 -15.11
N ARG A 60 0.30 -6.28 -15.97
CA ARG A 60 0.31 -5.62 -17.28
C ARG A 60 0.48 -4.10 -17.14
N ASP A 61 -0.05 -3.51 -16.06
CA ASP A 61 -0.10 -2.06 -15.84
C ASP A 61 0.66 -1.65 -14.57
N SER A 62 1.97 -1.89 -14.55
CA SER A 62 2.85 -1.47 -13.45
C SER A 62 3.84 -0.39 -13.85
N LEU A 63 3.86 0.74 -13.14
CA LEU A 63 4.95 1.72 -13.22
C LEU A 63 5.97 1.46 -12.10
N LYS A 64 7.25 1.39 -12.47
CA LYS A 64 8.35 1.24 -11.53
C LYS A 64 9.10 2.55 -11.36
N PHE A 65 9.09 3.09 -10.15
CA PHE A 65 9.86 4.28 -9.82
C PHE A 65 11.14 3.88 -9.08
N PHE A 66 12.28 4.08 -9.75
CA PHE A 66 13.58 3.92 -9.14
C PHE A 66 13.95 5.22 -8.42
N MET A 67 13.76 5.25 -7.10
CA MET A 67 14.20 6.39 -6.30
C MET A 67 15.72 6.41 -6.20
N ARG A 68 16.39 7.12 -7.12
CA ARG A 68 17.67 7.78 -6.81
C ARG A 68 17.32 8.97 -5.94
N LYS A 69 18.01 9.15 -4.79
CA LYS A 69 17.82 10.23 -3.80
C LYS A 69 16.99 11.39 -4.38
N LEU A 70 15.70 11.44 -4.06
CA LEU A 70 14.86 12.59 -4.41
C LEU A 70 15.33 13.73 -3.50
N ASN A 71 16.35 14.46 -3.95
CA ASN A 71 16.51 15.83 -3.51
C ASN A 71 15.25 16.55 -3.95
N SER A 72 14.57 17.15 -2.98
CA SER A 72 13.37 17.98 -3.12
C SER A 72 13.18 18.50 -4.54
N CYS A 73 12.13 18.03 -5.22
CA CYS A 73 11.57 18.78 -6.32
C CYS A 73 10.13 19.06 -5.93
N ASP A 74 9.96 20.20 -5.25
CA ASP A 74 8.77 21.02 -5.35
C ASP A 74 8.49 21.32 -6.82
N VAL A 75 7.78 20.41 -7.50
CA VAL A 75 7.28 20.65 -8.86
C VAL A 75 6.05 21.59 -8.84
N GLN A 76 5.60 22.05 -7.67
CA GLN A 76 4.32 22.76 -7.55
C GLN A 76 4.37 24.29 -7.57
N ALA A 77 5.52 24.98 -7.45
CA ALA A 77 5.50 26.43 -7.23
C ALA A 77 5.84 27.33 -8.45
N SER A 78 6.36 26.80 -9.56
CA SER A 78 6.82 27.65 -10.69
C SER A 78 5.92 27.63 -11.93
N CYS A 79 4.86 26.81 -11.95
CA CYS A 79 4.08 26.53 -13.16
C CYS A 79 2.76 27.33 -13.30
N GLU A 80 2.50 28.33 -12.46
CA GLU A 80 1.14 28.91 -12.35
C GLU A 80 0.70 29.82 -13.51
N LYS A 81 1.59 30.25 -14.43
CA LYS A 81 1.21 31.27 -15.44
C LYS A 81 1.24 30.83 -16.90
N ARG A 82 1.78 29.66 -17.25
CA ARG A 82 1.88 29.21 -18.67
C ARG A 82 1.17 27.90 -19.00
N PHE A 83 0.76 27.11 -18.00
CA PHE A 83 0.20 25.77 -18.23
C PHE A 83 -1.14 25.54 -17.53
N ALA A 84 -1.98 26.59 -17.45
CA ALA A 84 -3.29 26.52 -16.79
C ALA A 84 -4.14 25.27 -17.17
N PRO A 85 -4.21 24.84 -18.45
CA PRO A 85 -4.96 23.63 -18.80
C PRO A 85 -4.40 22.35 -18.16
N ILE A 86 -3.06 22.21 -18.11
CA ILE A 86 -2.40 21.03 -17.52
C ILE A 86 -2.57 21.03 -16.00
N ALA A 87 -2.50 22.21 -15.37
CA ALA A 87 -2.74 22.35 -13.94
C ALA A 87 -4.17 21.96 -13.54
N THR A 88 -5.18 22.35 -14.35
CA THR A 88 -6.58 21.93 -14.13
C THR A 88 -6.75 20.43 -14.28
N VAL A 89 -6.26 19.85 -15.40
CA VAL A 89 -6.34 18.40 -15.61
C VAL A 89 -5.67 17.64 -14.47
N TYR A 90 -4.47 18.07 -14.07
CA TYR A 90 -3.75 17.46 -12.95
C TYR A 90 -4.55 17.53 -11.65
N ALA A 91 -5.08 18.70 -11.30
CA ALA A 91 -5.86 18.89 -10.08
C ALA A 91 -7.12 18.02 -10.04
N GLU A 92 -7.77 17.81 -11.18
CA GLU A 92 -8.93 16.92 -11.29
C GLU A 92 -8.54 15.43 -11.26
N SER A 93 -7.46 15.06 -11.96
CA SER A 93 -7.07 13.67 -12.17
C SER A 93 -6.29 13.07 -11.00
N ILE A 94 -5.63 13.89 -10.18
CA ILE A 94 -4.72 13.41 -9.12
C ILE A 94 -5.45 12.53 -8.10
N ARG A 95 -6.72 12.82 -7.82
CA ARG A 95 -7.54 11.99 -6.95
C ARG A 95 -7.66 10.56 -7.50
N PHE A 96 -8.03 10.43 -8.78
CA PHE A 96 -8.22 9.14 -9.44
C PHE A 96 -6.93 8.33 -9.45
N LEU A 97 -5.79 8.99 -9.70
CA LEU A 97 -4.48 8.35 -9.61
C LEU A 97 -4.27 7.70 -8.24
N TYR A 98 -4.45 8.44 -7.15
CA TYR A 98 -4.19 7.91 -5.80
C TYR A 98 -5.26 6.91 -5.32
N GLU A 99 -6.52 7.09 -5.75
CA GLU A 99 -7.66 6.25 -5.36
C GLU A 99 -7.62 4.87 -6.03
N ASN A 100 -7.23 4.81 -7.30
CA ASN A 100 -7.27 3.57 -8.08
C ASN A 100 -5.91 2.84 -8.17
N THR A 101 -4.83 3.48 -7.73
CA THR A 101 -3.48 2.89 -7.72
C THR A 101 -3.20 2.12 -6.43
N THR A 102 -2.59 0.95 -6.58
CA THR A 102 -1.94 0.24 -5.48
C THR A 102 -0.48 0.67 -5.39
N PHE A 103 -0.11 1.31 -4.28
CA PHE A 103 1.28 1.71 -4.04
C PHE A 103 2.05 0.61 -3.33
N ALA A 104 3.10 0.11 -3.96
CA ALA A 104 3.86 -1.04 -3.50
C ALA A 104 5.26 -0.64 -3.04
N PHE A 105 5.66 -1.13 -1.86
CA PHE A 105 6.91 -0.75 -1.20
C PHE A 105 7.64 -1.98 -0.66
N ASP A 106 8.96 -1.98 -0.78
CA ASP A 106 9.85 -3.04 -0.30
C ASP A 106 10.87 -2.57 0.75
N SER A 107 10.84 -1.29 1.12
CA SER A 107 11.69 -0.77 2.19
C SER A 107 11.02 0.35 3.00
N PRO A 108 11.39 0.50 4.29
CA PRO A 108 10.86 1.56 5.13
C PRO A 108 11.14 2.96 4.58
N ASN A 109 12.35 3.20 4.09
CA ASN A 109 12.74 4.52 3.57
C ASN A 109 11.87 4.96 2.39
N ARG A 110 11.49 4.03 1.50
CA ARG A 110 10.64 4.35 0.35
C ARG A 110 9.21 4.72 0.77
N ILE A 111 8.68 4.05 1.78
CA ILE A 111 7.39 4.43 2.38
C ILE A 111 7.51 5.82 2.99
N VAL A 112 8.55 6.09 3.78
CA VAL A 112 8.75 7.41 4.40
C VAL A 112 8.86 8.51 3.35
N SER A 113 9.63 8.31 2.29
CA SER A 113 9.70 9.25 1.17
C SER A 113 8.31 9.47 0.54
N PHE A 114 7.57 8.40 0.26
CA PHE A 114 6.22 8.51 -0.28
C PHE A 114 5.25 9.22 0.67
N LEU A 115 5.41 9.10 1.99
CA LEU A 115 4.56 9.80 2.95
C LEU A 115 4.93 11.29 3.09
N ASN A 116 6.16 11.67 2.75
CA ASN A 116 6.64 13.04 2.94
C ASN A 116 6.57 13.92 1.67
N ILE A 117 6.43 13.32 0.48
CA ILE A 117 6.47 14.04 -0.79
C ILE A 117 5.08 14.58 -1.22
N PRO A 118 4.01 13.76 -1.25
CA PRO A 118 2.69 14.23 -1.65
C PRO A 118 2.04 15.09 -0.58
N LEU A 119 1.18 16.01 -1.02
CA LEU A 119 0.32 16.76 -0.12
C LEU A 119 -0.59 15.81 0.70
N ALA A 120 -0.90 16.20 1.93
CA ALA A 120 -1.75 15.41 2.83
C ALA A 120 -3.14 15.11 2.21
N THR A 121 -3.68 16.04 1.40
CA THR A 121 -4.93 15.84 0.65
C THR A 121 -4.83 14.69 -0.36
N ASN A 122 -3.69 14.53 -1.03
CA ASN A 122 -3.45 13.44 -1.97
C ASN A 122 -3.27 12.10 -1.23
N LEU A 123 -2.55 12.10 -0.10
CA LEU A 123 -2.40 10.92 0.75
C LEU A 123 -3.74 10.43 1.29
N ALA A 124 -4.69 11.34 1.55
CA ALA A 124 -6.04 10.97 1.95
C ALA A 124 -6.82 10.24 0.85
N HIS A 125 -6.39 10.27 -0.41
CA HIS A 125 -7.01 9.49 -1.49
C HIS A 125 -6.40 8.08 -1.64
N VAL A 126 -5.30 7.76 -0.95
CA VAL A 126 -4.70 6.41 -1.00
C VAL A 126 -5.65 5.40 -0.35
N THR A 127 -6.14 4.47 -1.16
CA THR A 127 -7.02 3.39 -0.67
C THR A 127 -6.34 2.02 -0.62
N ARG A 128 -5.21 1.83 -1.32
CA ARG A 128 -4.54 0.52 -1.49
C ARG A 128 -3.03 0.64 -1.35
N ILE A 129 -2.44 -0.20 -0.48
CA ILE A 129 -0.99 -0.36 -0.43
C ILE A 129 -0.59 -1.83 -0.48
N GLN A 130 0.63 -2.08 -0.95
CA GLN A 130 1.28 -3.37 -0.89
C GLN A 130 2.65 -3.25 -0.23
N LEU A 131 2.95 -4.14 0.72
CA LEU A 131 4.20 -4.15 1.46
C LEU A 131 4.95 -5.45 1.18
N TYR A 132 6.19 -5.35 0.72
CA TYR A 132 7.14 -6.45 0.60
C TYR A 132 8.10 -6.40 1.78
N TYR A 133 7.70 -7.04 2.86
CA TYR A 133 8.44 -7.02 4.11
C TYR A 133 9.40 -8.21 4.19
N ARG A 134 10.68 -7.95 3.90
CA ARG A 134 11.75 -8.92 4.11
C ARG A 134 12.21 -8.84 5.57
N VAL A 135 11.98 -9.90 6.35
CA VAL A 135 12.49 -10.03 7.71
C VAL A 135 14.01 -10.18 7.65
N TYR A 136 14.71 -9.64 8.65
CA TYR A 136 16.18 -9.68 8.71
C TYR A 136 16.72 -11.12 8.71
N GLY A 137 16.03 -12.05 9.38
CA GLY A 137 16.47 -13.42 9.60
C GLY A 137 17.36 -13.55 10.85
N ASP A 138 18.01 -14.70 10.99
CA ASP A 138 18.93 -14.95 12.11
C ASP A 138 20.30 -14.31 11.87
N PRO A 139 20.78 -13.47 12.80
CA PRO A 139 22.11 -12.88 12.69
C PRO A 139 23.16 -13.99 12.88
N LYS A 140 24.15 -14.03 11.97
CA LYS A 140 25.28 -14.98 12.08
C LYS A 140 26.18 -14.68 13.27
N ARG A 141 26.21 -13.42 13.72
CA ARG A 141 27.02 -12.94 14.84
C ARG A 141 26.13 -12.22 15.85
N THR A 142 26.44 -12.39 17.13
CA THR A 142 25.72 -11.72 18.22
C THR A 142 25.69 -10.19 18.08
N GLU A 143 26.77 -9.60 17.57
CA GLU A 143 26.86 -8.15 17.32
C GLU A 143 25.81 -7.63 16.32
N ASP A 144 25.31 -8.50 15.42
CA ASP A 144 24.32 -8.14 14.40
C ASP A 144 22.88 -8.13 14.93
N ILE A 145 22.64 -8.60 16.16
CA ILE A 145 21.32 -8.54 16.81
C ILE A 145 20.78 -7.10 16.84
N ARG A 146 21.67 -6.11 17.03
CA ARG A 146 21.29 -4.69 17.00
C ARG A 146 20.71 -4.27 15.65
N TRP A 147 21.20 -4.85 14.55
CA TRP A 147 20.72 -4.54 13.20
C TRP A 147 19.36 -5.18 12.93
N LYS A 148 19.14 -6.42 13.40
CA LYS A 148 17.82 -7.07 13.40
C LYS A 148 16.80 -6.22 14.15
N GLN A 149 17.16 -5.70 15.33
CA GLN A 149 16.28 -4.84 16.11
C GLN A 149 16.03 -3.49 15.42
N LYS A 150 17.08 -2.83 14.92
CA LYS A 150 16.96 -1.56 14.17
C LYS A 150 16.08 -1.70 12.93
N HIS A 151 16.19 -2.81 12.21
CA HIS A 151 15.36 -3.13 11.04
C HIS A 151 13.89 -3.24 11.44
N ARG A 152 13.60 -4.03 12.49
CA ARG A 152 12.25 -4.18 13.04
C ARG A 152 11.65 -2.85 13.48
N ASP A 153 12.42 -2.02 14.18
CA ASP A 153 11.97 -0.71 14.65
C ASP A 153 11.76 0.29 13.52
N SER A 154 12.56 0.21 12.45
CA SER A 154 12.37 0.99 11.23
C SER A 154 11.05 0.65 10.54
N TRP A 155 10.77 -0.64 10.32
CA TRP A 155 9.51 -1.10 9.76
C TRP A 155 8.32 -0.74 10.66
N SER A 156 8.44 -0.93 11.96
CA SER A 156 7.38 -0.62 12.93
C SER A 156 7.02 0.87 12.91
N ARG A 157 8.00 1.77 13.00
CA ARG A 157 7.76 3.23 12.94
C ARG A 157 7.12 3.64 11.61
N THR A 158 7.56 3.05 10.53
CA THR A 158 7.08 3.38 9.18
C THR A 158 5.66 2.90 8.94
N CYS A 159 5.33 1.66 9.34
CA CYS A 159 3.96 1.15 9.27
C CYS A 159 3.01 1.96 10.16
N LYS A 160 3.47 2.38 11.35
CA LYS A 160 2.71 3.31 12.21
C LYS A 160 2.42 4.64 11.51
N ALA A 161 3.43 5.22 10.85
CA ALA A 161 3.26 6.46 10.11
C ALA A 161 2.28 6.28 8.94
N ALA A 162 2.42 5.21 8.16
CA ALA A 162 1.51 4.88 7.06
C ALA A 162 0.07 4.70 7.56
N ALA A 163 -0.15 3.88 8.59
CA ALA A 163 -1.49 3.67 9.16
C ALA A 163 -2.12 4.97 9.69
N LYS A 164 -1.31 5.93 10.17
CA LYS A 164 -1.79 7.23 10.66
C LYS A 164 -2.11 8.21 9.53
N GLN A 165 -1.29 8.27 8.49
CA GLN A 165 -1.40 9.27 7.43
C GLN A 165 -2.36 8.86 6.30
N LEU A 166 -2.44 7.55 6.00
CA LEU A 166 -3.31 7.00 4.96
C LEU A 166 -4.72 6.77 5.52
N VAL A 167 -5.42 7.88 5.82
CA VAL A 167 -6.68 7.87 6.57
C VAL A 167 -7.81 7.08 5.91
N ASN A 168 -7.79 6.98 4.57
CA ASN A 168 -8.76 6.23 3.78
C ASN A 168 -8.20 4.90 3.24
N LEU A 169 -7.16 4.35 3.88
CA LEU A 169 -6.63 3.05 3.49
C LEU A 169 -7.70 1.96 3.69
N GLN A 170 -8.10 1.31 2.60
CA GLN A 170 -9.14 0.27 2.57
C GLN A 170 -8.56 -1.12 2.35
N HIS A 171 -7.45 -1.25 1.63
CA HIS A 171 -6.88 -2.56 1.31
C HIS A 171 -5.38 -2.57 1.59
N VAL A 172 -4.93 -3.56 2.36
CA VAL A 172 -3.51 -3.80 2.61
C VAL A 172 -3.13 -5.20 2.13
N ASN A 173 -2.12 -5.27 1.26
CA ASN A 173 -1.53 -6.52 0.80
C ASN A 173 -0.11 -6.64 1.36
N ILE A 174 0.20 -7.69 2.11
CA ILE A 174 1.48 -7.83 2.79
C ILE A 174 2.14 -9.12 2.34
N TRP A 175 3.34 -9.01 1.81
CA TRP A 175 4.18 -10.12 1.39
C TRP A 175 5.36 -10.16 2.36
N ILE A 176 5.35 -11.13 3.26
CA ILE A 176 6.38 -11.32 4.27
C ILE A 176 7.34 -12.38 3.74
N CYS A 177 8.63 -12.07 3.68
CA CYS A 177 9.65 -13.06 3.38
C CYS A 177 10.52 -13.24 4.63
N THR A 178 10.46 -14.40 5.25
CA THR A 178 11.26 -14.70 6.43
C THR A 178 12.39 -15.66 6.09
N ARG A 179 13.56 -15.39 6.68
CA ARG A 179 14.76 -16.22 6.62
C ARG A 179 15.21 -16.66 8.00
N GLU A 180 14.28 -16.63 8.95
CA GLU A 180 14.50 -17.21 10.28
C GLU A 180 14.66 -18.73 10.09
N THR A 181 15.63 -19.31 10.78
CA THR A 181 15.91 -20.75 10.74
C THR A 181 14.83 -21.53 11.49
N SER A 182 14.41 -21.00 12.64
CA SER A 182 13.30 -21.51 13.44
C SER A 182 12.06 -20.63 13.25
N VAL A 183 11.37 -20.78 12.12
CA VAL A 183 10.10 -20.08 11.90
C VAL A 183 9.05 -20.65 12.84
N ARG A 184 8.43 -19.78 13.62
CA ARG A 184 7.26 -20.11 14.42
C ARG A 184 6.05 -19.43 13.81
N LEU A 185 4.99 -20.20 13.59
CA LEU A 185 3.72 -19.70 13.06
C LEU A 185 2.84 -19.27 14.24
N ASP A 186 3.29 -18.22 14.93
CA ASP A 186 2.64 -17.66 16.11
C ASP A 186 2.40 -16.15 15.92
N LEU A 187 1.23 -15.64 16.29
CA LEU A 187 0.86 -14.23 16.11
C LEU A 187 1.62 -13.26 17.05
N HIS A 188 2.29 -13.78 18.08
CA HIS A 188 3.14 -13.02 18.99
C HIS A 188 4.58 -12.88 18.49
N GLU A 189 4.89 -13.46 17.32
CA GLU A 189 6.22 -13.36 16.74
C GLU A 189 6.66 -11.89 16.57
N PRO A 190 7.84 -11.50 17.10
CA PRO A 190 8.23 -10.10 17.11
C PRO A 190 8.36 -9.45 15.73
N TRP A 191 8.60 -10.26 14.68
CA TRP A 191 8.68 -9.77 13.32
C TRP A 191 7.32 -9.35 12.76
N LEU A 192 6.18 -9.83 13.31
CA LEU A 192 4.83 -9.40 12.91
C LEU A 192 4.44 -8.01 13.46
N LYS A 193 5.14 -7.52 14.48
CA LYS A 193 4.84 -6.25 15.18
C LYS A 193 4.56 -5.05 14.25
N PRO A 194 5.28 -4.84 13.12
CA PRO A 194 4.97 -3.73 12.22
C PRO A 194 3.55 -3.78 11.63
N MET A 195 3.01 -4.98 11.38
CA MET A 195 1.67 -5.15 10.78
C MET A 195 0.54 -4.83 11.75
N CYS A 196 0.79 -4.94 13.07
CA CYS A 196 -0.17 -4.61 14.11
C CYS A 196 -0.60 -3.13 14.11
N TRP A 197 0.10 -2.25 13.40
CA TRP A 197 -0.33 -0.84 13.25
C TRP A 197 -1.52 -0.66 12.31
N PHE A 198 -1.74 -1.59 11.39
CA PHE A 198 -2.94 -1.63 10.54
C PHE A 198 -4.12 -2.30 11.24
N ARG A 199 -3.91 -2.87 12.42
CA ARG A 199 -4.94 -3.61 13.15
C ARG A 199 -6.13 -2.72 13.50
N LYS A 200 -7.33 -3.15 13.12
CA LYS A 200 -8.57 -2.65 13.71
C LYS A 200 -8.62 -3.04 15.18
N ARG A 201 -8.82 -2.04 16.04
CA ARG A 201 -8.94 -2.23 17.47
C ARG A 201 -10.41 -2.18 17.86
N LEU A 202 -10.75 -2.89 18.94
CA LEU A 202 -12.08 -2.86 19.54
C LEU A 202 -12.53 -1.43 19.85
N ASP A 203 -11.60 -0.58 20.31
CA ASP A 203 -11.82 0.87 20.41
C ASP A 203 -11.53 1.54 19.06
N PRO A 204 -12.55 2.06 18.35
CA PRO A 204 -12.37 2.73 17.06
C PRO A 204 -11.49 3.98 17.15
N ARG A 205 -11.41 4.62 18.33
CA ARG A 205 -10.57 5.81 18.55
C ARG A 205 -9.08 5.46 18.52
N LYS A 206 -8.73 4.23 18.89
CA LYS A 206 -7.35 3.71 18.86
C LYS A 206 -7.00 3.07 17.52
N THR A 207 -7.98 2.88 16.63
CA THR A 207 -7.76 2.36 15.28
C THR A 207 -7.16 3.45 14.40
N LEU A 208 -5.96 3.19 13.87
CA LEU A 208 -5.31 4.09 12.92
C LEU A 208 -5.90 3.90 11.51
N ALA A 209 -5.99 2.65 11.05
CA ALA A 209 -6.56 2.30 9.74
C ALA A 209 -8.08 2.08 9.81
N LYS A 210 -8.84 3.15 10.07
CA LYS A 210 -10.30 3.06 10.32
C LYS A 210 -11.10 2.54 9.11
N ALA A 211 -10.66 2.92 7.91
CA ALA A 211 -11.34 2.56 6.66
C ALA A 211 -10.97 1.15 6.14
N LEU A 212 -10.11 0.40 6.82
CA LEU A 212 -9.60 -0.88 6.32
C LEU A 212 -10.75 -1.86 6.11
N LYS A 213 -10.86 -2.46 4.93
CA LYS A 213 -11.87 -3.44 4.56
C LYS A 213 -11.27 -4.83 4.38
N THR A 214 -10.10 -4.91 3.76
CA THR A 214 -9.43 -6.19 3.51
C THR A 214 -7.96 -6.12 3.91
N ALA A 215 -7.46 -7.25 4.41
CA ALA A 215 -6.04 -7.50 4.61
C ALA A 215 -5.72 -8.84 3.97
N ASN A 216 -4.75 -8.87 3.05
CA ASN A 216 -4.26 -10.10 2.46
C ASN A 216 -2.79 -10.24 2.83
N VAL A 217 -2.45 -11.31 3.54
CA VAL A 217 -1.08 -11.62 3.92
C VAL A 217 -0.61 -12.81 3.10
N ARG A 218 0.65 -12.78 2.69
CA ARG A 218 1.38 -13.92 2.14
C ARG A 218 2.71 -14.05 2.85
N ILE A 219 3.11 -15.27 3.18
CA ILE A 219 4.36 -15.57 3.84
C ILE A 219 5.17 -16.50 2.94
N ASP A 220 6.40 -16.10 2.63
CA ASP A 220 7.41 -16.96 2.02
C ASP A 220 8.43 -17.33 3.10
N THR A 221 8.47 -18.62 3.43
CA THR A 221 9.47 -19.22 4.32
C THR A 221 10.31 -20.20 3.52
N MET A 222 11.38 -20.72 4.12
CA MET A 222 12.08 -21.84 3.49
C MET A 222 11.24 -23.12 3.43
N TRP A 223 10.15 -23.22 4.20
CA TRP A 223 9.40 -24.46 4.43
C TRP A 223 8.16 -24.62 3.56
N ASN A 224 7.64 -23.54 2.97
CA ASN A 224 6.52 -23.61 2.01
C ASN A 224 6.98 -23.46 0.55
N ARG A 225 8.28 -23.58 0.29
CA ARG A 225 8.82 -23.61 -1.08
C ARG A 225 8.68 -25.01 -1.65
N GLN A 226 8.42 -25.07 -2.96
CA GLN A 226 8.33 -26.34 -3.66
C GLN A 226 9.66 -27.10 -3.62
N GLY A 227 9.57 -28.41 -3.37
CA GLY A 227 10.72 -29.32 -3.39
C GLY A 227 11.58 -29.28 -2.12
N VAL A 228 11.13 -28.60 -1.05
CA VAL A 228 11.81 -28.62 0.24
C VAL A 228 11.69 -30.00 0.89
N PHE A 229 10.50 -30.60 0.76
CA PHE A 229 10.25 -31.95 1.25
C PHE A 229 10.19 -32.94 0.08
N THR A 230 10.81 -34.11 0.26
CA THR A 230 10.69 -35.24 -0.66
C THR A 230 9.30 -35.88 -0.56
N ASP A 231 8.71 -35.91 0.64
CA ASP A 231 7.34 -36.36 0.86
C ASP A 231 6.33 -35.28 0.44
N LYS A 232 5.49 -35.60 -0.54
CA LYS A 232 4.44 -34.69 -1.07
C LYS A 232 3.35 -34.37 -0.04
N ARG A 233 3.02 -35.30 0.87
CA ARG A 233 2.02 -35.08 1.92
C ARG A 233 2.54 -34.12 2.97
N LEU A 234 3.82 -34.22 3.32
CA LEU A 234 4.49 -33.28 4.22
C LEU A 234 4.60 -31.89 3.58
N GLN A 235 4.95 -31.82 2.29
CA GLN A 235 4.93 -30.57 1.53
C GLN A 235 3.56 -29.90 1.56
N TRP A 236 2.51 -30.67 1.26
CA TRP A 236 1.13 -30.16 1.27
C TRP A 236 0.69 -29.71 2.66
N ALA A 237 1.01 -30.47 3.72
CA ALA A 237 0.73 -30.08 5.10
C ALA A 237 1.43 -28.76 5.46
N SER A 238 2.70 -28.60 5.07
CA SER A 238 3.45 -27.35 5.27
C SER A 238 2.78 -26.18 4.54
N GLU A 239 2.44 -26.33 3.26
CA GLU A 239 1.77 -25.29 2.46
C GLU A 239 0.43 -24.87 3.07
N HIS A 240 -0.43 -25.85 3.42
CA HIS A 240 -1.74 -25.56 4.01
C HIS A 240 -1.63 -24.87 5.37
N LEU A 241 -0.68 -25.27 6.23
CA LEU A 241 -0.44 -24.59 7.51
C LEU A 241 0.01 -23.13 7.32
N HIS A 242 0.78 -22.84 6.27
CA HIS A 242 1.14 -21.45 5.96
C HIS A 242 -0.06 -20.65 5.45
N GLU A 243 -0.92 -21.23 4.61
CA GLU A 243 -2.16 -20.58 4.15
C GLU A 243 -3.08 -20.24 5.33
N LEU A 244 -3.31 -21.19 6.24
CA LEU A 244 -4.12 -20.95 7.45
C LEU A 244 -3.49 -19.87 8.34
N PHE A 245 -2.16 -19.84 8.46
CA PHE A 245 -1.48 -18.81 9.24
C PHE A 245 -1.53 -17.43 8.57
N GLU A 246 -1.46 -17.36 7.24
CA GLU A 246 -1.68 -16.14 6.46
C GLU A 246 -3.08 -15.57 6.72
N GLU A 247 -4.11 -16.42 6.69
CA GLU A 247 -5.49 -16.07 7.00
C GLU A 247 -5.66 -15.61 8.45
N ALA A 248 -4.96 -16.24 9.40
CA ALA A 248 -4.94 -15.84 10.80
C ALA A 248 -4.39 -14.41 10.96
N ILE A 249 -3.26 -14.09 10.32
CA ILE A 249 -2.68 -12.75 10.38
C ILE A 249 -3.62 -11.73 9.73
N SER A 250 -4.19 -12.06 8.58
CA SER A 250 -5.20 -11.22 7.90
C SER A 250 -6.39 -10.91 8.82
N SER A 251 -6.94 -11.93 9.48
CA SER A 251 -8.05 -11.82 10.42
C SER A 251 -7.68 -10.98 11.65
N MET A 252 -6.47 -11.17 12.19
CA MET A 252 -5.96 -10.36 13.29
C MET A 252 -5.84 -8.88 12.90
N ILE A 253 -5.36 -8.56 11.70
CA ILE A 253 -5.30 -7.18 11.18
C ILE A 253 -6.71 -6.60 11.06
N LEU A 254 -7.69 -7.40 10.66
CA LEU A 254 -9.09 -6.97 10.59
C LEU A 254 -9.79 -6.89 11.96
N GLY A 255 -9.10 -7.24 13.05
CA GLY A 255 -9.51 -7.00 14.43
C GLY A 255 -9.96 -8.24 15.19
N ALA A 256 -9.81 -9.44 14.63
CA ALA A 256 -10.06 -10.68 15.36
C ALA A 256 -9.16 -10.79 16.60
N THR A 257 -9.62 -11.56 17.59
CA THR A 257 -8.77 -11.99 18.71
C THR A 257 -7.80 -13.08 18.25
N VAL A 258 -6.76 -13.35 19.03
CA VAL A 258 -5.75 -14.37 18.66
C VAL A 258 -6.40 -15.74 18.58
N GLU A 259 -7.32 -16.05 19.50
CA GLU A 259 -8.02 -17.33 19.60
C GLU A 259 -8.92 -17.56 18.37
N VAL A 260 -9.65 -16.53 17.95
CA VAL A 260 -10.51 -16.61 16.75
C VAL A 260 -9.67 -16.72 15.49
N ALA A 261 -8.62 -15.91 15.37
CA ALA A 261 -7.75 -15.89 14.20
C ALA A 261 -6.99 -17.21 14.01
N MET A 262 -6.51 -17.82 15.11
CA MET A 262 -5.71 -19.05 15.07
C MET A 262 -6.55 -20.34 15.13
N LYS A 263 -7.88 -20.25 15.23
CA LYS A 263 -8.75 -21.42 15.43
C LYS A 263 -8.51 -22.53 14.41
N ASP A 264 -8.53 -22.18 13.12
CA ASP A 264 -8.43 -23.16 12.04
C ASP A 264 -7.00 -23.69 11.89
N PHE A 265 -5.99 -22.83 12.08
CA PHE A 265 -4.59 -23.24 12.16
C PHE A 265 -4.36 -24.25 13.28
N ASN A 266 -4.80 -23.93 14.51
CA ASN A 266 -4.63 -24.80 15.66
C ASN A 266 -5.37 -26.12 15.47
N HIS A 267 -6.60 -26.09 14.94
CA HIS A 267 -7.34 -27.31 14.63
C HIS A 267 -6.58 -28.21 13.63
N ALA A 268 -6.07 -27.63 12.53
CA ALA A 268 -5.30 -28.37 11.55
C ALA A 268 -3.99 -28.93 12.14
N TRP A 269 -3.27 -28.11 12.89
CA TRP A 269 -2.04 -28.50 13.58
C TRP A 269 -2.30 -29.65 14.57
N ASP A 270 -3.21 -29.47 15.52
CA ASP A 270 -3.43 -30.40 16.64
C ASP A 270 -4.21 -31.67 16.27
N ASN A 271 -4.92 -31.69 15.13
CA ASN A 271 -5.75 -32.84 14.76
C ASN A 271 -5.37 -33.47 13.43
N GLN A 272 -5.13 -32.66 12.38
CA GLN A 272 -4.94 -33.18 11.02
C GLN A 272 -3.49 -33.54 10.73
N TYR A 273 -2.54 -32.83 11.36
CA TYR A 273 -1.12 -32.91 11.04
C TYR A 273 -0.23 -33.34 12.22
N VAL A 274 -0.80 -34.01 13.22
CA VAL A 274 -0.09 -34.50 14.41
C VAL A 274 1.12 -35.34 14.02
N GLN A 275 0.99 -36.23 13.03
CA GLN A 275 2.13 -37.05 12.58
C GLN A 275 3.31 -36.24 12.03
N TRP A 276 3.09 -34.99 11.62
CA TRP A 276 4.11 -34.13 11.02
C TRP A 276 4.75 -33.13 11.99
N HIS A 277 4.29 -33.08 13.25
CA HIS A 277 4.78 -32.11 14.25
C HIS A 277 6.30 -32.10 14.39
N HIS A 278 6.90 -33.29 14.46
CA HIS A 278 8.35 -33.45 14.64
C HIS A 278 9.16 -33.00 13.42
N HIS A 279 8.57 -32.99 12.23
CA HIS A 279 9.22 -32.54 11.00
C HIS A 279 9.09 -31.04 10.78
N LEU A 280 7.94 -30.45 11.10
CA LEU A 280 7.65 -29.05 10.76
C LEU A 280 8.12 -28.08 11.86
N GLN A 281 8.02 -28.45 13.14
CA GLN A 281 8.48 -27.64 14.29
C GLN A 281 7.97 -26.17 14.31
N PHE A 282 6.86 -25.87 13.63
CA PHE A 282 6.31 -24.52 13.50
C PHE A 282 5.67 -23.96 14.77
N ALA A 283 5.21 -24.83 15.66
CA ALA A 283 4.61 -24.44 16.93
C ALA A 283 5.34 -25.14 18.09
N ARG A 284 5.30 -24.52 19.27
CA ARG A 284 5.74 -25.19 20.50
C ARG A 284 4.78 -26.35 20.76
N THR A 285 5.22 -27.55 20.46
CA THR A 285 4.63 -28.74 21.04
C THR A 285 5.04 -28.76 22.51
N GLY A 286 4.08 -28.81 23.44
CA GLY A 286 4.33 -28.80 24.89
C GLY A 286 4.94 -30.09 25.43
N TRP A 287 5.96 -30.64 24.75
CA TRP A 287 6.73 -31.81 25.18
C TRP A 287 8.06 -31.39 25.81
#